data_AF-A0A8A6LSW7-F1
#
_entry.id   AF-A0A8A6LSW7-F1
#
_cell.length_a   1.000
_cell.length_b   1.000
_cell.length_c   1.000
_cell.angle_alpha   90.00
_cell.angle_beta   90.00
_cell.angle_gamma   90.00
#
_symmetry.space_group_name_H-M   'P 1'
#
loop_
_entity.id
_entity.type
_entity.pdbx_description
1 polymer ?
#
loop_
_entity_poly.entity_id
_entity_poly.type
_entity_poly.pdbx_seq_one_letter_code
_entity_poly.pdbx_strand_id
1 'polypeptide(L)'
;MKKIPPKNALVYILVTGLLLLLAGCSTETEHRLKQDERYWLTFDTQQVSPQAQELSWQFELNRAGKYDIQVLSDVPNVATDTHPIPDVEIWLDDKKISSELKHGFQINSGNNLSNIFVFDTAHEFSTAGIHSLTLKTNSSVKQIRLVPNYKNVLGSGEFLQQWSEMHGSAPKQATLKWFKEARFGMFIHWGLYSGAAGNWKGTTIEESHIPGPKVAEWLMYKFQISRAEYAELAKSFKPDKSFAQNIARLAKDVGMKYVIITTKHHDGFALFDSKVSAFDVVDASPYEGDLIKELYDAVRSEGLEFGVYYSHGNDWADGSDGNYAKVKAKNDALGIYTHAQGKNLWDPSNNSHSDYLHSKAYPQIAELINLLPELRVLWFDGDGLITEQQAFDFYKLVYDMNPNILVNRRVGYEFGDYLDAGDNVIPSAKDNLSKHWETAGTTNNSWGYNDHDHNWKSTKEMLYYFIDITSKGGNYLLNVGPDGQGNVPATSALRLREMGEWIKTNSDAIYGTQPWQVQSEGQEEDVLKGTSHRAEKGFSRTFSQQDFWFTARDNKVYAMSLVQAEGKVAIKSLNANAADIKSVKLLGTNEMLSWQQTAESLELDFSEIKTSENGYAIEVLLK
;
A
#
# COMPACT_ATOMS: atom_id res chain seq x y z
N MET A 1 27.31 61.78 -11.94
CA MET A 1 27.33 62.53 -13.21
C MET A 1 28.77 62.67 -13.70
N LYS A 2 29.02 62.34 -14.98
CA LYS A 2 30.18 62.62 -15.87
C LYS A 2 30.61 61.31 -16.55
N LYS A 3 30.03 60.98 -17.71
CA LYS A 3 30.32 61.45 -19.09
C LYS A 3 31.56 60.77 -19.70
N ILE A 4 31.27 59.75 -20.51
CA ILE A 4 31.93 59.27 -21.76
C ILE A 4 32.31 60.52 -22.61
N PRO A 5 33.39 60.58 -23.44
CA PRO A 5 33.48 59.80 -24.70
C PRO A 5 34.94 59.63 -25.27
N PRO A 6 35.19 59.39 -26.59
CA PRO A 6 35.64 58.07 -27.06
C PRO A 6 36.76 58.12 -28.14
N LYS A 7 36.95 56.97 -28.81
CA LYS A 7 37.25 56.77 -30.25
C LYS A 7 38.70 56.76 -30.79
N ASN A 8 38.94 55.67 -31.55
CA ASN A 8 39.66 55.54 -32.82
C ASN A 8 41.20 55.42 -32.79
N ALA A 9 41.89 54.70 -33.68
CA ALA A 9 41.59 53.64 -34.66
C ALA A 9 42.93 53.29 -35.38
N LEU A 10 42.99 52.13 -36.08
CA LEU A 10 43.88 51.79 -37.22
C LEU A 10 45.38 51.49 -36.87
N VAL A 11 46.14 50.54 -37.46
CA VAL A 11 46.26 49.97 -38.84
C VAL A 11 47.27 48.78 -38.83
N TYR A 12 46.96 47.68 -39.57
CA TYR A 12 47.77 46.73 -40.41
C TYR A 12 49.20 46.22 -39.95
N ILE A 13 49.83 45.08 -40.33
CA ILE A 13 49.79 44.17 -41.52
C ILE A 13 50.75 42.93 -41.34
N LEU A 14 50.50 41.83 -42.10
CA LEU A 14 51.37 40.67 -42.53
C LEU A 14 52.10 39.80 -41.46
N VAL A 15 52.44 38.51 -41.63
CA VAL A 15 52.00 37.30 -42.37
C VAL A 15 52.99 36.17 -41.97
N THR A 16 52.46 34.95 -41.75
CA THR A 16 53.08 33.60 -41.73
C THR A 16 54.25 33.25 -40.80
N GLY A 17 54.09 32.12 -40.09
CA GLY A 17 55.21 31.38 -39.50
C GLY A 17 54.82 30.19 -38.63
N LEU A 18 54.66 29.02 -39.28
CA LEU A 18 54.92 27.66 -38.75
C LEU A 18 54.05 27.05 -37.63
N LEU A 19 53.31 26.00 -38.02
CA LEU A 19 52.92 24.86 -37.19
C LEU A 19 54.14 24.21 -36.52
N LEU A 20 54.04 23.85 -35.24
CA LEU A 20 54.07 22.45 -34.77
C LEU A 20 54.12 22.36 -33.22
N LEU A 21 53.27 21.46 -32.71
CA LEU A 21 53.42 20.62 -31.51
C LEU A 21 53.12 21.18 -30.10
N LEU A 22 52.00 20.67 -29.59
CA LEU A 22 51.72 20.14 -28.24
C LEU A 22 50.93 21.02 -27.26
N ALA A 23 50.00 20.31 -26.60
CA ALA A 23 49.12 20.71 -25.50
C ALA A 23 47.87 21.54 -25.86
N GLY A 24 46.98 20.95 -26.66
CA GLY A 24 45.56 21.27 -26.57
C GLY A 24 44.92 20.50 -25.40
N CYS A 25 44.83 21.14 -24.24
CA CYS A 25 43.78 20.84 -23.27
C CYS A 25 42.45 21.23 -23.93
N SER A 26 41.62 20.27 -24.32
CA SER A 26 40.22 20.50 -24.62
C SER A 26 39.38 19.95 -23.46
N THR A 27 38.72 20.85 -22.76
CA THR A 27 37.67 20.58 -21.79
C THR A 27 36.53 19.79 -22.46
N GLU A 28 36.41 18.49 -22.14
CA GLU A 28 35.17 17.75 -22.40
C GLU A 28 34.11 18.25 -21.42
N THR A 29 33.17 19.04 -21.90
CA THR A 29 31.85 19.16 -21.27
C THR A 29 31.19 17.79 -21.35
N GLU A 30 31.26 17.00 -20.28
CA GLU A 30 30.46 15.78 -20.13
C GLU A 30 28.98 16.14 -20.32
N HIS A 31 28.40 15.68 -21.42
CA HIS A 31 26.96 15.81 -21.67
C HIS A 31 26.20 14.94 -20.66
N ARG A 32 25.74 15.54 -19.57
CA ARG A 32 24.92 14.86 -18.55
C ARG A 32 23.48 14.77 -19.02
N LEU A 33 22.90 13.58 -18.88
CA LEU A 33 21.47 13.39 -19.13
C LEU A 33 20.68 14.03 -17.99
N LYS A 34 19.68 14.84 -18.36
CA LYS A 34 18.74 15.45 -17.42
C LYS A 34 17.39 14.76 -17.51
N GLN A 35 16.72 14.70 -16.37
CA GLN A 35 15.34 14.26 -16.31
C GLN A 35 14.44 15.14 -17.18
N ASP A 36 13.51 14.50 -17.88
CA ASP A 36 12.43 15.24 -18.55
C ASP A 36 11.39 15.76 -17.54
N GLU A 37 10.37 16.46 -18.01
CA GLU A 37 9.28 17.02 -17.18
C GLU A 37 8.49 15.98 -16.37
N ARG A 38 8.73 14.68 -16.61
CA ARG A 38 8.07 13.55 -15.94
C ARG A 38 9.04 12.77 -15.06
N TYR A 39 10.26 13.29 -14.86
CA TYR A 39 11.37 12.65 -14.17
C TYR A 39 11.93 11.40 -14.85
N TRP A 40 11.67 11.21 -16.15
CA TRP A 40 12.23 10.08 -16.88
C TRP A 40 13.67 10.37 -17.27
N LEU A 41 14.50 9.34 -17.19
CA LEU A 41 15.82 9.33 -17.80
C LEU A 41 15.86 8.22 -18.83
N THR A 42 16.39 8.58 -20.00
CA THR A 42 16.42 7.71 -21.15
C THR A 42 17.84 7.65 -21.67
N PHE A 43 18.39 6.44 -21.69
CA PHE A 43 19.77 6.15 -22.03
C PHE A 43 19.78 5.39 -23.35
N ASP A 44 20.03 6.10 -24.46
CA ASP A 44 20.06 5.52 -25.80
C ASP A 44 21.42 4.86 -26.06
N THR A 45 21.42 3.57 -26.34
CA THR A 45 22.64 2.79 -26.58
C THR A 45 23.22 3.05 -27.98
N GLN A 46 22.39 3.49 -28.94
CA GLN A 46 22.81 3.76 -30.31
C GLN A 46 23.61 5.06 -30.45
N GLN A 47 23.54 5.94 -29.45
CA GLN A 47 24.22 7.24 -29.44
C GLN A 47 25.67 7.17 -28.93
N VAL A 48 26.07 6.06 -28.29
CA VAL A 48 27.37 5.98 -27.57
C VAL A 48 28.39 5.11 -28.30
N SER A 49 28.03 3.87 -28.72
CA SER A 49 28.81 3.04 -29.65
C SER A 49 28.08 1.71 -29.92
N PRO A 50 27.73 1.34 -31.17
CA PRO A 50 26.95 0.13 -31.48
C PRO A 50 27.64 -1.22 -31.17
N GLN A 51 28.92 -1.20 -30.79
CA GLN A 51 29.76 -2.40 -30.64
C GLN A 51 30.37 -2.55 -29.23
N ALA A 52 30.11 -1.60 -28.32
CA ALA A 52 30.65 -1.65 -26.98
C ALA A 52 29.79 -2.59 -26.11
N GLN A 53 30.44 -3.60 -25.50
CA GLN A 53 29.80 -4.50 -24.53
C GLN A 53 29.58 -3.84 -23.16
N GLU A 54 30.11 -2.63 -22.97
CA GLU A 54 29.98 -1.82 -21.77
C GLU A 54 29.75 -0.35 -22.14
N LEU A 55 28.66 0.22 -21.62
CA LEU A 55 28.24 1.60 -21.85
C LEU A 55 28.00 2.27 -20.50
N SER A 56 28.42 3.53 -20.35
CA SER A 56 28.26 4.28 -19.10
C SER A 56 27.75 5.69 -19.35
N TRP A 57 26.89 6.18 -18.47
CA TRP A 57 26.32 7.53 -18.49
C TRP A 57 26.40 8.16 -17.11
N GLN A 58 26.65 9.47 -17.06
CA GLN A 58 26.31 10.30 -15.91
C GLN A 58 24.98 10.98 -16.15
N PHE A 59 24.16 11.06 -15.11
CA PHE A 59 22.88 11.74 -15.16
C PHE A 59 22.60 12.52 -13.88
N GLU A 60 21.70 13.50 -13.98
CA GLU A 60 21.22 14.29 -12.86
C GLU A 60 19.77 13.93 -12.55
N LEU A 61 19.53 13.52 -11.31
CA LEU A 61 18.25 13.16 -10.75
C LEU A 61 17.72 14.35 -9.93
N ASN A 62 16.65 14.99 -10.39
CA ASN A 62 16.03 16.14 -9.75
C ASN A 62 15.32 15.74 -8.45
N ARG A 63 14.89 14.47 -8.31
CA ARG A 63 14.12 14.01 -7.14
C ARG A 63 14.45 12.57 -6.75
N ALA A 64 14.91 12.39 -5.52
CA ALA A 64 15.08 11.09 -4.86
C ALA A 64 13.76 10.28 -4.88
N GLY A 65 13.87 8.95 -4.94
CA GLY A 65 12.70 8.08 -4.95
C GLY A 65 12.93 6.74 -5.65
N LYS A 66 11.85 5.99 -5.85
CA LYS A 66 11.88 4.69 -6.51
C LYS A 66 11.67 4.81 -8.01
N TYR A 67 12.56 4.20 -8.78
CA TYR A 67 12.50 4.19 -10.24
C TYR A 67 12.53 2.74 -10.76
N ASP A 68 11.59 2.40 -11.62
CA ASP A 68 11.62 1.19 -12.42
C ASP A 68 12.73 1.30 -13.46
N ILE A 69 13.54 0.25 -13.54
CA ILE A 69 14.60 0.12 -14.54
C ILE A 69 14.03 -0.71 -15.69
N GLN A 70 13.89 -0.07 -16.85
CA GLN A 70 13.34 -0.71 -18.04
C GLN A 70 14.41 -0.87 -19.12
N VAL A 71 14.41 -2.03 -19.77
CA VAL A 71 15.30 -2.39 -20.86
C VAL A 71 14.46 -2.54 -22.12
N LEU A 72 14.72 -1.70 -23.12
CA LEU A 72 14.13 -1.81 -24.44
C LEU A 72 15.02 -2.68 -25.31
N SER A 73 14.45 -3.74 -25.87
CA SER A 73 15.13 -4.58 -26.87
C SER A 73 14.24 -4.78 -28.09
N ASP A 74 14.89 -4.88 -29.25
CA ASP A 74 14.23 -5.19 -30.51
C ASP A 74 13.87 -6.67 -30.60
N VAL A 75 12.72 -6.95 -31.23
CA VAL A 75 12.33 -8.32 -31.55
C VAL A 75 12.53 -8.56 -33.04
N PRO A 76 13.17 -9.67 -33.46
CA PRO A 76 12.89 -10.26 -34.76
C PRO A 76 11.41 -10.67 -34.78
N ASN A 77 10.70 -10.42 -35.88
CA ASN A 77 9.27 -10.70 -36.01
C ASN A 77 9.01 -12.22 -36.00
N VAL A 78 8.95 -12.86 -34.83
CA VAL A 78 8.70 -14.31 -34.67
C VAL A 78 7.44 -14.53 -33.85
N ALA A 79 6.47 -15.21 -34.45
CA ALA A 79 5.16 -15.52 -33.89
C ALA A 79 5.23 -16.66 -32.84
N THR A 80 5.94 -16.44 -31.73
CA THR A 80 6.01 -17.38 -30.60
C THR A 80 5.84 -16.68 -29.26
N ASP A 81 5.10 -17.30 -28.33
CA ASP A 81 4.81 -16.81 -26.96
C ASP A 81 6.04 -16.75 -26.02
N THR A 82 7.25 -17.05 -26.51
CA THR A 82 8.48 -17.00 -25.73
C THR A 82 9.30 -15.77 -26.11
N HIS A 83 9.31 -14.76 -25.23
CA HIS A 83 10.18 -13.58 -25.37
C HIS A 83 11.51 -13.83 -24.64
N PRO A 84 12.63 -14.07 -25.34
CA PRO A 84 13.92 -14.26 -24.69
C PRO A 84 14.32 -13.00 -23.93
N ILE A 85 14.61 -13.15 -22.63
CA ILE A 85 15.07 -12.06 -21.77
C ILE A 85 16.50 -11.67 -22.22
N PRO A 86 16.78 -10.38 -22.45
CA PRO A 86 18.10 -9.95 -22.90
C PRO A 86 19.13 -10.15 -21.79
N ASP A 87 20.31 -10.64 -22.18
CA ASP A 87 21.48 -10.77 -21.30
C ASP A 87 22.04 -9.39 -21.00
N VAL A 88 21.62 -8.81 -19.89
CA VAL A 88 22.00 -7.46 -19.47
C VAL A 88 22.40 -7.42 -18.00
N GLU A 89 23.31 -6.50 -17.76
CA GLU A 89 23.90 -6.23 -16.47
C GLU A 89 23.83 -4.70 -16.27
N ILE A 90 23.01 -4.21 -15.32
CA ILE A 90 22.87 -2.78 -14.99
C ILE A 90 23.40 -2.43 -13.59
N TRP A 91 24.23 -1.39 -13.53
CA TRP A 91 24.89 -0.87 -12.35
C TRP A 91 24.42 0.57 -12.17
N LEU A 92 24.03 0.93 -10.95
CA LEU A 92 23.71 2.30 -10.55
C LEU A 92 24.63 2.68 -9.39
N ASP A 93 25.39 3.77 -9.53
CA ASP A 93 26.38 4.21 -8.54
C ASP A 93 27.27 3.07 -8.03
N ASP A 94 27.84 2.31 -8.97
CA ASP A 94 28.70 1.14 -8.75
C ASP A 94 28.01 -0.07 -8.07
N LYS A 95 26.69 -0.02 -7.85
CA LYS A 95 25.91 -1.16 -7.33
C LYS A 95 25.19 -1.89 -8.45
N LYS A 96 25.53 -3.17 -8.64
CA LYS A 96 24.82 -4.09 -9.53
C LYS A 96 23.37 -4.25 -9.10
N ILE A 97 22.44 -4.13 -10.04
CA ILE A 97 21.04 -4.48 -9.84
C ILE A 97 20.93 -6.01 -9.78
N SER A 98 20.44 -6.52 -8.65
CA SER A 98 20.40 -7.95 -8.34
C SER A 98 19.04 -8.62 -8.57
N SER A 99 17.98 -7.83 -8.80
CA SER A 99 16.64 -8.35 -9.08
C SER A 99 16.57 -8.99 -10.46
N GLU A 100 15.63 -9.91 -10.64
CA GLU A 100 15.38 -10.57 -11.91
C GLU A 100 14.80 -9.57 -12.94
N LEU A 101 15.24 -9.68 -14.19
CA LEU A 101 14.67 -8.95 -15.32
C LEU A 101 13.58 -9.79 -15.96
N LYS A 102 12.34 -9.30 -16.01
CA LYS A 102 11.21 -10.02 -16.61
C LYS A 102 10.68 -9.32 -17.84
N HIS A 103 10.06 -10.08 -18.74
CA HIS A 103 9.26 -9.48 -19.81
C HIS A 103 8.10 -8.70 -19.17
N GLY A 104 8.02 -7.40 -19.50
CA GLY A 104 7.00 -6.51 -18.97
C GLY A 104 5.84 -6.38 -19.96
N PHE A 105 6.08 -5.66 -21.06
CA PHE A 105 5.05 -5.34 -22.05
C PHE A 105 5.67 -4.96 -23.39
N GLN A 106 4.85 -4.87 -24.44
CA GLN A 106 5.25 -4.37 -25.75
C GLN A 106 4.81 -2.93 -25.95
N ILE A 107 5.67 -2.15 -26.62
CA ILE A 107 5.36 -0.78 -27.01
C ILE A 107 5.50 -0.64 -28.52
N ASN A 108 4.64 0.19 -29.11
CA ASN A 108 4.74 0.57 -30.51
C ASN A 108 5.36 1.97 -30.58
N SER A 109 6.59 2.07 -31.09
CA SER A 109 7.33 3.32 -31.21
C SER A 109 7.59 3.63 -32.68
N GLY A 110 6.53 3.95 -33.43
CA GLY A 110 6.57 4.27 -34.85
C GLY A 110 6.96 3.07 -35.72
N ASN A 111 5.99 2.44 -36.38
CA ASN A 111 6.12 1.27 -37.27
C ASN A 111 6.94 0.05 -36.74
N ASN A 112 7.51 0.11 -35.54
CA ASN A 112 8.36 -0.91 -34.93
C ASN A 112 7.83 -1.25 -33.53
N LEU A 113 7.67 -2.55 -33.28
CA LEU A 113 7.35 -3.11 -31.97
C LEU A 113 8.64 -3.32 -31.17
N SER A 114 8.67 -2.87 -29.92
CA SER A 114 9.77 -3.13 -28.99
C SER A 114 9.25 -3.84 -27.74
N ASN A 115 10.01 -4.83 -27.26
CA ASN A 115 9.76 -5.46 -25.97
C ASN A 115 10.38 -4.60 -24.87
N ILE A 116 9.61 -4.35 -23.83
CA ILE A 116 10.07 -3.75 -22.58
C ILE A 116 10.24 -4.87 -21.57
N PHE A 117 11.45 -4.96 -21.03
CA PHE A 117 11.75 -5.80 -19.89
C PHE A 117 11.92 -4.90 -18.66
N VAL A 118 11.43 -5.33 -17.50
CA VAL A 118 11.45 -4.53 -16.28
C VAL A 118 12.06 -5.37 -15.16
N PHE A 119 12.95 -4.77 -14.39
CA PHE A 119 13.49 -5.40 -13.18
C PHE A 119 12.38 -5.51 -12.13
N ASP A 120 12.28 -6.67 -11.47
CA ASP A 120 11.22 -6.99 -10.49
C ASP A 120 11.12 -6.02 -9.31
N THR A 121 12.23 -5.36 -8.98
CA THR A 121 12.32 -4.40 -7.88
C THR A 121 12.76 -3.06 -8.44
N ALA A 122 11.99 -2.01 -8.14
CA ALA A 122 12.40 -0.64 -8.42
C ALA A 122 13.66 -0.28 -7.62
N HIS A 123 14.56 0.50 -8.22
CA HIS A 123 15.73 1.02 -7.54
C HIS A 123 15.40 2.29 -6.78
N GLU A 124 15.83 2.38 -5.52
CA GLU A 124 15.61 3.56 -4.67
C GLU A 124 16.85 4.45 -4.63
N PHE A 125 16.73 5.66 -5.17
CA PHE A 125 17.71 6.72 -4.99
C PHE A 125 17.38 7.47 -3.70
N SER A 126 18.28 7.42 -2.72
CA SER A 126 18.10 8.09 -1.43
C SER A 126 18.32 9.61 -1.48
N THR A 127 18.99 10.11 -2.53
CA THR A 127 19.29 11.52 -2.72
C THR A 127 18.98 11.95 -4.15
N ALA A 128 18.62 13.22 -4.33
CA ALA A 128 18.69 13.89 -5.62
C ALA A 128 20.15 14.29 -5.90
N GLY A 129 20.50 14.51 -7.16
CA GLY A 129 21.84 14.93 -7.58
C GLY A 129 22.41 14.08 -8.71
N ILE A 130 23.75 13.98 -8.75
CA ILE A 130 24.47 13.30 -9.83
C ILE A 130 24.61 11.83 -9.50
N HIS A 131 24.28 10.99 -10.47
CA HIS A 131 24.36 9.53 -10.40
C HIS A 131 24.99 8.97 -11.67
N SER A 132 25.41 7.70 -11.63
CA SER A 132 25.94 6.96 -12.79
C SER A 132 25.10 5.73 -13.13
N LEU A 133 25.01 5.42 -14.42
CA LEU A 133 24.45 4.16 -14.93
C LEU A 133 25.48 3.49 -15.82
N THR A 134 25.77 2.22 -15.56
CA THR A 134 26.57 1.37 -16.45
C THR A 134 25.75 0.17 -16.90
N LEU A 135 25.71 -0.06 -18.22
CA LEU A 135 25.13 -1.23 -18.87
C LEU A 135 26.26 -2.11 -19.41
N LYS A 136 26.26 -3.39 -19.04
CA LYS A 136 27.03 -4.44 -19.68
C LYS A 136 26.08 -5.39 -20.39
N THR A 137 26.31 -5.70 -21.65
CA THR A 137 25.39 -6.58 -22.40
C THR A 137 26.04 -7.21 -23.62
N ASN A 138 25.64 -8.44 -23.92
CA ASN A 138 25.90 -9.10 -25.20
C ASN A 138 24.67 -9.10 -26.13
N SER A 139 23.57 -8.48 -25.69
CA SER A 139 22.28 -8.47 -26.39
C SER A 139 22.05 -7.13 -27.09
N SER A 140 21.18 -7.12 -28.11
CA SER A 140 20.75 -5.89 -28.76
C SER A 140 19.78 -5.12 -27.84
N VAL A 141 20.32 -4.22 -27.04
CA VAL A 141 19.56 -3.28 -26.22
C VAL A 141 19.49 -1.95 -26.97
N LYS A 142 18.29 -1.39 -27.16
CA LYS A 142 18.10 -0.06 -27.75
C LYS A 142 18.27 1.05 -26.74
N GLN A 143 17.72 0.83 -25.55
CA GLN A 143 17.56 1.90 -24.58
C GLN A 143 17.37 1.34 -23.19
N ILE A 144 17.96 2.01 -22.21
CA ILE A 144 17.59 1.86 -20.80
C ILE A 144 16.70 3.06 -20.42
N ARG A 145 15.70 2.82 -19.59
CA ARG A 145 14.89 3.90 -19.00
C ARG A 145 14.89 3.77 -17.48
N LEU A 146 15.09 4.88 -16.80
CA LEU A 146 14.72 5.02 -15.38
C LEU A 146 13.42 5.80 -15.34
N VAL A 147 12.37 5.14 -14.87
CA VAL A 147 10.99 5.64 -14.87
C VAL A 147 10.51 5.70 -13.43
N PRO A 148 9.94 6.81 -12.91
CA PRO A 148 9.35 6.81 -11.58
C PRO A 148 8.40 5.62 -11.41
N ASN A 149 8.60 4.86 -10.34
CA ASN A 149 7.87 3.61 -10.15
C ASN A 149 6.35 3.86 -10.15
N TYR A 150 5.60 3.11 -10.94
CA TYR A 150 4.17 3.37 -11.12
C TYR A 150 3.33 3.16 -9.85
N LYS A 151 3.81 2.36 -8.89
CA LYS A 151 3.17 2.19 -7.57
C LYS A 151 3.53 3.30 -6.58
N ASN A 152 4.56 4.09 -6.91
CA ASN A 152 5.08 5.20 -6.10
C ASN A 152 5.33 6.41 -7.01
N VAL A 153 4.26 6.90 -7.66
CA VAL A 153 4.39 7.99 -8.63
C VAL A 153 4.92 9.24 -7.92
N LEU A 154 6.14 9.64 -8.29
CA LEU A 154 6.74 10.86 -7.79
C LEU A 154 5.99 12.06 -8.38
N GLY A 155 5.27 12.80 -7.53
CA GLY A 155 4.68 14.09 -7.91
C GLY A 155 5.72 15.12 -8.40
N SER A 156 5.25 16.14 -9.13
CA SER A 156 6.00 17.29 -9.67
C SER A 156 6.68 18.16 -8.59
N GLY A 157 6.31 17.97 -7.33
CA GLY A 157 6.78 18.79 -6.22
C GLY A 157 6.02 20.12 -6.07
N GLU A 158 5.15 20.47 -7.03
CA GLU A 158 4.33 21.69 -7.03
C GLU A 158 3.49 21.81 -5.75
N PHE A 159 2.89 20.69 -5.32
CA PHE A 159 1.99 20.65 -4.17
C PHE A 159 2.67 20.22 -2.86
N LEU A 160 3.96 19.86 -2.91
CA LEU A 160 4.65 19.21 -1.79
C LEU A 160 4.71 20.10 -0.54
N GLN A 161 4.98 21.40 -0.71
CA GLN A 161 5.05 22.33 0.42
C GLN A 161 3.68 22.49 1.09
N GLN A 162 2.63 22.76 0.31
CA GLN A 162 1.27 22.91 0.85
C GLN A 162 0.79 21.63 1.55
N TRP A 163 1.02 20.47 0.93
CA TRP A 163 0.72 19.19 1.55
C TRP A 163 1.50 19.01 2.86
N SER A 164 2.80 19.32 2.88
CA SER A 164 3.64 19.19 4.08
C SER A 164 3.17 20.08 5.23
N GLU A 165 2.71 21.29 4.95
CA GLU A 165 2.16 22.21 5.95
C GLU A 165 0.84 21.68 6.54
N MET A 166 -0.06 21.17 5.69
CA MET A 166 -1.31 20.54 6.12
C MET A 166 -1.05 19.26 6.94
N HIS A 167 -0.21 18.36 6.43
CA HIS A 167 0.18 17.12 7.08
C HIS A 167 0.86 17.38 8.44
N GLY A 168 1.74 18.38 8.51
CA GLY A 168 2.47 18.78 9.72
C GLY A 168 1.62 19.56 10.74
N SER A 169 0.37 19.90 10.42
CA SER A 169 -0.50 20.67 11.32
C SER A 169 -0.77 19.94 12.65
N ALA A 170 -0.97 20.69 13.73
CA ALA A 170 -1.22 20.12 15.05
C ALA A 170 -2.41 19.14 15.11
N PRO A 171 -3.57 19.40 14.46
CA PRO A 171 -4.68 18.44 14.42
C PRO A 171 -4.29 17.11 13.76
N LYS A 172 -3.61 17.16 12.60
CA LYS A 172 -3.14 15.95 11.90
C LYS A 172 -2.18 15.14 12.75
N GLN A 173 -1.20 15.79 13.37
CA GLN A 173 -0.22 15.12 14.21
C GLN A 173 -0.86 14.52 15.48
N ALA A 174 -1.89 15.16 16.04
CA ALA A 174 -2.66 14.62 17.16
C ALA A 174 -3.44 13.35 16.77
N THR A 175 -4.14 13.36 15.62
CA THR A 175 -4.83 12.15 15.14
C THR A 175 -3.83 11.05 14.76
N LEU A 176 -2.69 11.40 14.15
CA LEU A 176 -1.65 10.43 13.82
C LEU A 176 -1.05 9.78 15.07
N LYS A 177 -0.91 10.52 16.17
CA LYS A 177 -0.51 9.97 17.46
C LYS A 177 -1.52 8.94 17.97
N TRP A 178 -2.81 9.28 17.99
CA TRP A 178 -3.87 8.31 18.34
C TRP A 178 -3.79 7.06 17.45
N PHE A 179 -3.64 7.25 16.14
CA PHE A 179 -3.61 6.14 15.19
C PHE A 179 -2.44 5.18 15.44
N LYS A 180 -1.25 5.72 15.77
CA LYS A 180 -0.08 4.94 16.20
C LYS A 180 -0.35 4.11 17.46
N GLU A 181 -1.10 4.66 18.40
CA GLU A 181 -1.43 4.00 19.66
C GLU A 181 -2.54 2.94 19.49
N ALA A 182 -3.41 3.11 18.48
CA ALA A 182 -4.58 2.30 18.22
C ALA A 182 -4.26 0.86 17.77
N ARG A 183 -3.21 0.67 16.95
CA ARG A 183 -2.67 -0.62 16.44
C ARG A 183 -3.60 -1.56 15.68
N PHE A 184 -4.89 -1.60 15.98
CA PHE A 184 -5.80 -2.63 15.48
C PHE A 184 -7.18 -2.07 15.14
N GLY A 185 -7.61 -2.28 13.91
CA GLY A 185 -8.92 -1.85 13.40
C GLY A 185 -9.66 -2.95 12.64
N MET A 186 -10.96 -2.78 12.51
CA MET A 186 -11.82 -3.60 11.64
C MET A 186 -11.93 -2.95 10.27
N PHE A 187 -11.71 -3.73 9.21
CA PHE A 187 -12.16 -3.36 7.86
C PHE A 187 -13.46 -4.09 7.55
N ILE A 188 -14.33 -3.48 6.74
CA ILE A 188 -15.57 -4.09 6.28
C ILE A 188 -15.71 -3.83 4.78
N HIS A 189 -15.66 -4.89 3.98
CA HIS A 189 -16.05 -4.86 2.58
C HIS A 189 -17.46 -5.42 2.43
N TRP A 190 -18.39 -4.51 2.18
CA TRP A 190 -19.80 -4.83 2.05
C TRP A 190 -20.48 -3.96 0.98
N GLY A 191 -21.39 -4.56 0.24
CA GLY A 191 -22.08 -3.92 -0.88
C GLY A 191 -22.96 -4.93 -1.62
N LEU A 192 -23.42 -4.57 -2.82
CA LEU A 192 -24.32 -5.42 -3.61
C LEU A 192 -23.69 -6.79 -3.95
N TYR A 193 -22.38 -6.82 -4.16
CA TYR A 193 -21.61 -8.04 -4.39
C TYR A 193 -21.73 -9.07 -3.26
N SER A 194 -22.01 -8.65 -2.02
CA SER A 194 -22.22 -9.58 -0.90
C SER A 194 -23.50 -10.40 -1.03
N GLY A 195 -24.53 -9.87 -1.71
CA GLY A 195 -25.75 -10.62 -2.01
C GLY A 195 -25.55 -11.68 -3.10
N ALA A 196 -24.61 -11.43 -4.02
CA ALA A 196 -24.24 -12.37 -5.07
C ALA A 196 -23.20 -13.41 -4.61
N ALA A 197 -22.52 -13.16 -3.48
CA ALA A 197 -21.65 -14.11 -2.78
C ALA A 197 -20.51 -14.71 -3.64
N GLY A 198 -20.00 -13.98 -4.63
CA GLY A 198 -18.96 -14.51 -5.54
C GLY A 198 -19.51 -15.42 -6.65
N ASN A 199 -20.83 -15.53 -6.79
CA ASN A 199 -21.49 -16.27 -7.86
C ASN A 199 -22.21 -15.32 -8.84
N TRP A 200 -22.09 -15.59 -10.13
CA TRP A 200 -22.89 -14.92 -11.15
C TRP A 200 -23.52 -15.94 -12.09
N LYS A 201 -24.85 -15.99 -12.13
CA LYS A 201 -25.64 -16.87 -13.02
C LYS A 201 -25.19 -18.34 -12.98
N GLY A 202 -24.80 -18.85 -11.81
CA GLY A 202 -24.37 -20.23 -11.60
C GLY A 202 -22.88 -20.49 -11.85
N THR A 203 -22.09 -19.46 -12.15
CA THR A 203 -20.63 -19.55 -12.32
C THR A 203 -19.94 -18.84 -11.16
N THR A 204 -18.95 -19.49 -10.54
CA THR A 204 -18.21 -18.88 -9.43
C THR A 204 -17.12 -17.94 -9.95
N ILE A 205 -16.71 -16.96 -9.14
CA ILE A 205 -15.71 -15.96 -9.54
C ILE A 205 -14.34 -16.57 -9.87
N GLU A 206 -14.02 -17.72 -9.28
CA GLU A 206 -12.80 -18.48 -9.53
C GLU A 206 -12.74 -19.05 -10.96
N GLU A 207 -13.91 -19.37 -11.51
CA GLU A 207 -14.12 -19.94 -12.86
C GLU A 207 -14.12 -18.87 -13.96
N SER A 208 -14.23 -17.59 -13.62
CA SER A 208 -14.20 -16.52 -14.61
C SER A 208 -12.85 -16.44 -15.34
N HIS A 209 -12.93 -16.40 -16.68
CA HIS A 209 -11.79 -16.31 -17.60
C HIS A 209 -11.20 -14.90 -17.75
N ILE A 210 -11.87 -13.86 -17.21
CA ILE A 210 -11.40 -12.48 -17.29
C ILE A 210 -10.18 -12.30 -16.36
N PRO A 211 -9.02 -11.84 -16.82
CA PRO A 211 -7.87 -11.61 -15.96
C PRO A 211 -8.16 -10.53 -14.90
N GLY A 212 -7.70 -10.74 -13.68
CA GLY A 212 -7.87 -9.80 -12.57
C GLY A 212 -8.10 -10.50 -11.23
N PRO A 213 -8.37 -9.74 -10.16
CA PRO A 213 -8.60 -10.28 -8.83
C PRO A 213 -9.77 -11.28 -8.81
N LYS A 214 -9.59 -12.42 -8.12
CA LYS A 214 -10.61 -13.47 -7.94
C LYS A 214 -11.26 -13.34 -6.56
N VAL A 215 -11.84 -12.18 -6.30
CA VAL A 215 -12.37 -11.75 -4.99
C VAL A 215 -13.75 -11.16 -5.20
N ALA A 216 -14.70 -11.46 -4.31
CA ALA A 216 -16.13 -11.30 -4.60
C ALA A 216 -16.55 -9.86 -4.92
N GLU A 217 -15.89 -8.85 -4.36
CA GLU A 217 -16.18 -7.45 -4.65
C GLU A 217 -15.78 -7.01 -6.07
N TRP A 218 -15.05 -7.85 -6.81
CA TRP A 218 -14.72 -7.67 -8.23
C TRP A 218 -15.69 -8.37 -9.19
N LEU A 219 -16.84 -8.87 -8.69
CA LEU A 219 -17.83 -9.60 -9.49
C LEU A 219 -18.23 -8.90 -10.79
N MET A 220 -18.55 -7.60 -10.71
CA MET A 220 -18.97 -6.80 -11.87
C MET A 220 -17.92 -6.80 -12.98
N TYR A 221 -16.65 -6.62 -12.62
CA TYR A 221 -15.53 -6.65 -13.54
C TYR A 221 -15.26 -8.06 -14.08
N LYS A 222 -15.24 -9.07 -13.20
CA LYS A 222 -14.91 -10.46 -13.54
C LYS A 222 -15.92 -11.11 -14.48
N PHE A 223 -17.16 -10.65 -14.46
CA PHE A 223 -18.21 -11.14 -15.36
C PHE A 223 -18.63 -10.10 -16.40
N GLN A 224 -17.94 -8.96 -16.47
CA GLN A 224 -18.25 -7.85 -17.38
C GLN A 224 -19.75 -7.50 -17.36
N ILE A 225 -20.31 -7.44 -16.16
CA ILE A 225 -21.73 -7.21 -15.92
C ILE A 225 -22.03 -5.76 -16.30
N SER A 226 -23.04 -5.55 -17.15
CA SER A 226 -23.47 -4.18 -17.49
C SER A 226 -23.98 -3.44 -16.25
N ARG A 227 -23.90 -2.11 -16.24
CA ARG A 227 -24.41 -1.28 -15.13
C ARG A 227 -25.87 -1.55 -14.83
N ALA A 228 -26.69 -1.61 -15.89
CA ALA A 228 -28.12 -1.85 -15.76
C ALA A 228 -28.41 -3.20 -15.10
N GLU A 229 -27.70 -4.24 -15.51
CA GLU A 229 -27.87 -5.58 -14.94
C GLU A 229 -27.33 -5.69 -13.51
N TYR A 230 -26.18 -5.07 -13.22
CA TYR A 230 -25.62 -5.07 -11.87
C TYR A 230 -26.52 -4.30 -10.88
N ALA A 231 -27.11 -3.18 -11.32
CA ALA A 231 -27.99 -2.36 -10.51
C ALA A 231 -29.26 -3.10 -10.05
N GLU A 232 -29.68 -4.16 -10.74
CA GLU A 232 -30.81 -4.99 -10.31
C GLU A 232 -30.56 -5.67 -8.95
N LEU A 233 -29.30 -5.89 -8.55
CA LEU A 233 -28.96 -6.44 -7.23
C LEU A 233 -29.47 -5.57 -6.08
N ALA A 234 -29.53 -4.25 -6.28
CA ALA A 234 -29.99 -3.30 -5.25
C ALA A 234 -31.45 -3.54 -4.86
N LYS A 235 -32.30 -4.02 -5.79
CA LYS A 235 -33.73 -4.29 -5.53
C LYS A 235 -33.96 -5.37 -4.47
N SER A 236 -32.98 -6.25 -4.26
CA SER A 236 -33.00 -7.28 -3.21
C SER A 236 -32.11 -6.97 -2.02
N PHE A 237 -31.37 -5.87 -2.04
CA PHE A 237 -30.44 -5.50 -0.97
C PHE A 237 -31.21 -4.94 0.22
N LYS A 238 -31.56 -5.82 1.17
CA LYS A 238 -32.31 -5.47 2.38
C LYS A 238 -31.67 -6.09 3.62
N PRO A 239 -30.54 -5.55 4.08
CA PRO A 239 -29.85 -6.12 5.22
C PRO A 239 -30.63 -5.95 6.53
N ASP A 240 -30.28 -6.78 7.51
CA ASP A 240 -30.90 -6.78 8.83
C ASP A 240 -30.49 -5.53 9.61
N LYS A 241 -31.44 -4.94 10.35
CA LYS A 241 -31.22 -3.73 11.17
C LYS A 241 -30.22 -3.93 12.30
N SER A 242 -29.94 -5.18 12.68
CA SER A 242 -28.94 -5.50 13.70
C SER A 242 -27.50 -5.41 13.20
N PHE A 243 -27.26 -5.27 11.88
CA PHE A 243 -25.92 -5.17 11.28
C PHE A 243 -24.99 -4.22 12.05
N ALA A 244 -25.39 -2.94 12.18
CA ALA A 244 -24.58 -1.89 12.77
C ALA A 244 -24.13 -2.24 14.20
N GLN A 245 -25.09 -2.65 15.04
CA GLN A 245 -24.82 -2.97 16.44
C GLN A 245 -24.01 -4.27 16.60
N ASN A 246 -24.23 -5.27 15.74
CA ASN A 246 -23.50 -6.53 15.76
C ASN A 246 -22.02 -6.33 15.38
N ILE A 247 -21.75 -5.51 14.37
CA ILE A 247 -20.40 -5.12 13.97
C ILE A 247 -19.69 -4.35 15.09
N ALA A 248 -20.34 -3.32 15.64
CA ALA A 248 -19.75 -2.51 16.71
C ALA A 248 -19.37 -3.35 17.93
N ARG A 249 -20.26 -4.28 18.35
CA ARG A 249 -19.97 -5.22 19.44
C ARG A 249 -18.86 -6.19 19.09
N LEU A 250 -18.85 -6.76 17.89
CA LEU A 250 -17.79 -7.66 17.47
C LEU A 250 -16.43 -6.95 17.50
N ALA A 251 -16.32 -5.75 16.93
CA ALA A 251 -15.09 -4.97 16.96
C ALA A 251 -14.64 -4.68 18.41
N LYS A 252 -15.59 -4.33 19.29
CA LYS A 252 -15.33 -4.08 20.71
C LYS A 252 -14.82 -5.32 21.44
N ASP A 253 -15.50 -6.46 21.27
CA ASP A 253 -15.16 -7.74 21.90
C ASP A 253 -13.77 -8.23 21.49
N VAL A 254 -13.40 -7.98 20.23
CA VAL A 254 -12.10 -8.33 19.66
C VAL A 254 -10.98 -7.40 20.18
N GLY A 255 -11.33 -6.24 20.72
CA GLY A 255 -10.39 -5.25 21.26
C GLY A 255 -9.92 -4.20 20.24
N MET A 256 -10.47 -4.19 19.03
CA MET A 256 -10.17 -3.19 18.00
C MET A 256 -10.47 -1.77 18.51
N LYS A 257 -9.80 -0.76 17.93
CA LYS A 257 -9.91 0.65 18.34
C LYS A 257 -10.62 1.53 17.33
N TYR A 258 -10.76 1.04 16.10
CA TYR A 258 -11.45 1.74 15.03
C TYR A 258 -12.09 0.78 14.04
N VAL A 259 -13.10 1.27 13.31
CA VAL A 259 -13.80 0.55 12.24
C VAL A 259 -13.77 1.38 10.96
N ILE A 260 -13.46 0.75 9.84
CA ILE A 260 -13.48 1.35 8.50
C ILE A 260 -14.38 0.48 7.60
N ILE A 261 -15.36 1.09 6.93
CA ILE A 261 -16.28 0.40 6.02
C ILE A 261 -16.25 1.00 4.62
N THR A 262 -16.43 0.17 3.60
CA THR A 262 -16.68 0.60 2.23
C THR A 262 -17.98 1.42 2.13
N THR A 263 -17.87 2.75 2.11
CA THR A 263 -19.03 3.62 1.84
C THR A 263 -19.49 3.54 0.40
N LYS A 264 -18.53 3.34 -0.50
CA LYS A 264 -18.69 3.04 -1.92
C LYS A 264 -17.47 2.25 -2.38
N HIS A 265 -17.67 1.07 -2.95
CA HIS A 265 -16.61 0.28 -3.58
C HIS A 265 -16.50 0.63 -5.08
N HIS A 266 -15.69 -0.11 -5.83
CA HIS A 266 -15.56 0.06 -7.28
C HIS A 266 -16.88 -0.15 -8.02
N ASP A 267 -17.87 -0.88 -7.48
CA ASP A 267 -19.17 -1.06 -8.13
C ASP A 267 -20.00 0.24 -8.21
N GLY A 268 -19.65 1.25 -7.43
CA GLY A 268 -20.26 2.58 -7.45
C GLY A 268 -21.52 2.72 -6.60
N PHE A 269 -21.96 1.67 -5.91
CA PHE A 269 -23.13 1.70 -5.03
C PHE A 269 -22.77 2.33 -3.68
N ALA A 270 -23.45 3.41 -3.32
CA ALA A 270 -23.22 4.08 -2.05
C ALA A 270 -24.09 3.47 -0.92
N LEU A 271 -23.48 3.18 0.23
CA LEU A 271 -24.17 2.67 1.42
C LEU A 271 -24.79 3.78 2.30
N PHE A 272 -24.84 5.02 1.80
CA PHE A 272 -25.39 6.19 2.48
C PHE A 272 -26.28 6.97 1.53
N ASP A 273 -27.14 7.84 2.05
CA ASP A 273 -28.07 8.68 1.29
C ASP A 273 -27.33 9.83 0.57
N SER A 274 -26.90 9.58 -0.66
CA SER A 274 -26.04 10.48 -1.43
C SER A 274 -26.89 11.40 -2.30
N LYS A 275 -26.82 12.73 -2.09
CA LYS A 275 -27.67 13.69 -2.83
C LYS A 275 -27.27 13.90 -4.28
N VAL A 276 -26.14 13.33 -4.69
CA VAL A 276 -25.59 13.45 -6.04
C VAL A 276 -25.69 12.16 -6.87
N SER A 277 -26.30 11.09 -6.35
CA SER A 277 -26.40 9.80 -7.05
C SER A 277 -27.53 8.94 -6.51
N ALA A 278 -28.54 8.66 -7.33
CA ALA A 278 -29.63 7.74 -6.98
C ALA A 278 -29.22 6.26 -6.92
N PHE A 279 -27.97 5.92 -7.29
CA PHE A 279 -27.44 4.56 -7.11
C PHE A 279 -26.84 4.41 -5.71
N ASP A 280 -27.73 4.46 -4.72
CA ASP A 280 -27.40 4.33 -3.30
C ASP A 280 -28.43 3.49 -2.55
N VAL A 281 -28.14 3.22 -1.27
CA VAL A 281 -28.98 2.35 -0.45
C VAL A 281 -30.39 2.89 -0.23
N VAL A 282 -30.61 4.20 -0.19
CA VAL A 282 -31.92 4.78 0.11
C VAL A 282 -32.78 4.83 -1.14
N ASP A 283 -32.18 5.21 -2.28
CA ASP A 283 -32.92 5.44 -3.52
C ASP A 283 -33.08 4.18 -4.38
N ALA A 284 -32.09 3.27 -4.37
CA ALA A 284 -32.08 2.09 -5.26
C ALA A 284 -32.43 0.76 -4.56
N SER A 285 -32.63 0.75 -3.25
CA SER A 285 -32.89 -0.47 -2.48
C SER A 285 -34.16 -0.40 -1.62
N PRO A 286 -34.71 -1.54 -1.16
CA PRO A 286 -35.85 -1.55 -0.23
C PRO A 286 -35.45 -1.32 1.24
N TYR A 287 -34.20 -0.96 1.52
CA TYR A 287 -33.73 -0.68 2.87
C TYR A 287 -34.15 0.72 3.32
N GLU A 288 -34.70 0.82 4.54
CA GLU A 288 -35.18 2.09 5.10
C GLU A 288 -34.18 2.63 6.13
N GLY A 289 -33.24 3.47 5.72
CA GLY A 289 -32.25 4.10 6.62
C GLY A 289 -30.91 4.35 5.94
N ASP A 290 -29.95 4.89 6.68
CA ASP A 290 -28.59 5.16 6.19
C ASP A 290 -27.60 4.24 6.90
N LEU A 291 -27.07 3.24 6.16
CA LEU A 291 -26.23 2.19 6.75
C LEU A 291 -24.92 2.75 7.32
N ILE A 292 -24.35 3.78 6.69
CA ILE A 292 -23.10 4.39 7.16
C ILE A 292 -23.36 5.18 8.43
N LYS A 293 -24.45 5.96 8.49
CA LYS A 293 -24.81 6.70 9.70
C LYS A 293 -25.18 5.77 10.85
N GLU A 294 -25.96 4.72 10.59
CA GLU A 294 -26.33 3.71 11.59
C GLU A 294 -25.09 3.00 12.16
N LEU A 295 -24.16 2.59 11.29
CA LEU A 295 -22.92 1.95 11.74
C LEU A 295 -22.02 2.93 12.51
N TYR A 296 -21.88 4.18 12.05
CA TYR A 296 -21.15 5.21 12.77
C TYR A 296 -21.68 5.38 14.19
N ASP A 297 -23.00 5.55 14.36
CA ASP A 297 -23.60 5.73 15.69
C ASP A 297 -23.36 4.51 16.60
N ALA A 298 -23.51 3.30 16.06
CA ALA A 298 -23.24 2.07 16.81
C ALA A 298 -21.78 1.97 17.24
N VAL A 299 -20.83 2.22 16.35
CA VAL A 299 -19.38 2.17 16.63
C VAL A 299 -18.99 3.22 17.68
N ARG A 300 -19.49 4.46 17.55
CA ARG A 300 -19.25 5.52 18.53
C ARG A 300 -19.85 5.17 19.90
N SER A 301 -21.02 4.54 19.94
CA SER A 301 -21.65 4.12 21.21
C SER A 301 -20.84 3.07 21.98
N GLU A 302 -20.05 2.25 21.29
CA GLU A 302 -19.12 1.27 21.90
C GLU A 302 -17.75 1.89 22.29
N GLY A 303 -17.58 3.19 22.05
CA GLY A 303 -16.35 3.94 22.35
C GLY A 303 -15.20 3.65 21.38
N LEU A 304 -15.51 3.32 20.14
CA LEU A 304 -14.55 3.07 19.06
C LEU A 304 -14.53 4.25 18.08
N GLU A 305 -13.37 4.52 17.46
CA GLU A 305 -13.29 5.52 16.40
C GLU A 305 -13.83 4.98 15.07
N PHE A 306 -14.26 5.88 14.19
CA PHE A 306 -14.86 5.50 12.91
C PHE A 306 -14.08 6.13 11.75
N GLY A 307 -13.91 5.34 10.69
CA GLY A 307 -13.37 5.75 9.42
C GLY A 307 -14.22 5.24 8.28
N VAL A 308 -13.97 5.75 7.09
CA VAL A 308 -14.66 5.32 5.87
C VAL A 308 -13.65 4.97 4.80
N TYR A 309 -13.95 3.93 4.04
CA TYR A 309 -13.30 3.66 2.76
C TYR A 309 -14.11 4.30 1.64
N TYR A 310 -13.43 4.83 0.64
CA TYR A 310 -14.05 5.35 -0.58
C TYR A 310 -13.20 5.05 -1.81
N SER A 311 -13.78 4.37 -2.80
CA SER A 311 -13.10 4.21 -4.10
C SER A 311 -13.25 5.47 -4.95
N HIS A 312 -12.20 6.30 -4.98
CA HIS A 312 -12.23 7.59 -5.65
C HIS A 312 -11.84 7.49 -7.12
N GLY A 313 -10.81 6.71 -7.46
CA GLY A 313 -10.35 6.60 -8.85
C GLY A 313 -11.07 5.53 -9.70
N ASN A 314 -11.93 4.70 -9.09
CA ASN A 314 -12.77 3.71 -9.76
C ASN A 314 -14.24 3.83 -9.30
N ASP A 315 -15.17 3.90 -10.26
CA ASP A 315 -16.61 3.80 -9.99
C ASP A 315 -17.34 3.21 -11.21
N TRP A 316 -17.51 1.89 -11.26
CA TRP A 316 -18.02 1.13 -12.41
C TRP A 316 -19.43 1.57 -12.83
N ALA A 317 -20.20 2.17 -11.93
CA ALA A 317 -21.47 2.80 -12.24
C ALA A 317 -21.33 4.20 -12.89
N ASP A 318 -20.22 4.93 -12.68
CA ASP A 318 -19.99 6.25 -13.28
C ASP A 318 -18.50 6.67 -13.42
N GLY A 319 -18.07 7.19 -14.56
CA GLY A 319 -16.72 7.75 -14.76
C GLY A 319 -15.52 6.80 -14.52
N SER A 320 -15.78 5.51 -14.27
CA SER A 320 -14.83 4.40 -14.08
C SER A 320 -13.93 4.03 -15.25
N ASP A 321 -14.18 4.56 -16.45
CA ASP A 321 -13.15 4.44 -17.48
C ASP A 321 -11.87 5.15 -17.00
N GLY A 322 -11.94 5.97 -15.94
CA GLY A 322 -10.79 6.37 -15.15
C GLY A 322 -9.84 7.21 -15.96
N ASN A 323 -10.36 7.99 -16.92
CA ASN A 323 -9.56 8.74 -17.87
C ASN A 323 -8.67 7.86 -18.77
N TYR A 324 -8.94 6.55 -18.84
CA TYR A 324 -8.11 5.56 -19.53
C TYR A 324 -7.84 5.95 -20.98
N ALA A 325 -8.86 6.37 -21.74
CA ALA A 325 -8.66 6.75 -23.14
C ALA A 325 -7.64 7.90 -23.29
N LYS A 326 -7.70 8.94 -22.42
CA LYS A 326 -6.78 10.08 -22.48
C LYS A 326 -5.38 9.69 -21.99
N VAL A 327 -5.29 8.96 -20.88
CA VAL A 327 -4.00 8.50 -20.34
C VAL A 327 -3.33 7.54 -21.31
N LYS A 328 -4.08 6.60 -21.89
CA LYS A 328 -3.59 5.67 -22.91
C LYS A 328 -3.09 6.42 -24.14
N ALA A 329 -3.84 7.37 -24.69
CA ALA A 329 -3.38 8.14 -25.85
C ALA A 329 -2.07 8.88 -25.57
N LYS A 330 -1.94 9.49 -24.39
CA LYS A 330 -0.68 10.11 -23.94
C LYS A 330 0.43 9.08 -23.84
N ASN A 331 0.19 7.97 -23.15
CA ASN A 331 1.18 6.92 -22.91
C ASN A 331 1.60 6.17 -24.19
N ASP A 332 0.69 5.95 -25.13
CA ASP A 332 0.99 5.33 -26.43
C ASP A 332 1.99 6.19 -27.23
N ALA A 333 1.80 7.52 -27.25
CA ALA A 333 2.73 8.46 -27.90
C ALA A 333 4.15 8.44 -27.28
N LEU A 334 4.28 7.83 -26.10
CA LEU A 334 5.49 7.77 -25.30
C LEU A 334 6.06 6.34 -25.21
N GLY A 335 5.37 5.36 -25.79
CA GLY A 335 5.70 3.95 -25.62
C GLY A 335 5.66 3.52 -24.15
N ILE A 336 4.56 3.82 -23.46
CA ILE A 336 4.29 3.45 -22.07
C ILE A 336 3.04 2.59 -22.05
N TYR A 337 3.09 1.43 -21.38
CA TYR A 337 1.90 0.63 -21.20
C TYR A 337 0.93 1.28 -20.21
N THR A 338 -0.35 1.31 -20.58
CA THR A 338 -1.42 1.78 -19.69
C THR A 338 -2.25 0.59 -19.26
N HIS A 339 -2.23 0.29 -17.97
CA HIS A 339 -3.02 -0.80 -17.41
C HIS A 339 -4.51 -0.51 -17.54
N ALA A 340 -5.26 -1.42 -18.18
CA ALA A 340 -6.72 -1.38 -18.29
C ALA A 340 -7.43 -2.00 -17.07
N GLN A 341 -6.69 -2.70 -16.21
CA GLN A 341 -7.24 -3.42 -15.07
C GLN A 341 -7.97 -2.48 -14.12
N GLY A 342 -9.16 -2.89 -13.67
CA GLY A 342 -10.01 -2.09 -12.79
C GLY A 342 -10.83 -1.00 -13.48
N LYS A 343 -10.70 -0.82 -14.80
CA LYS A 343 -11.49 0.16 -15.57
C LYS A 343 -12.68 -0.50 -16.27
N ASN A 344 -13.85 0.15 -16.21
CA ASN A 344 -15.07 -0.35 -16.86
C ASN A 344 -15.05 -0.04 -18.37
N LEU A 345 -14.29 -0.83 -19.12
CA LEU A 345 -14.18 -0.70 -20.58
C LEU A 345 -15.20 -1.56 -21.34
N TRP A 346 -15.89 -2.48 -20.68
CA TRP A 346 -16.92 -3.33 -21.29
C TRP A 346 -18.28 -2.61 -21.39
N ASP A 347 -18.52 -1.67 -20.48
CA ASP A 347 -19.67 -0.77 -20.48
C ASP A 347 -19.16 0.64 -20.12
N PRO A 348 -18.62 1.43 -21.06
CA PRO A 348 -18.04 2.76 -20.77
C PRO A 348 -19.09 3.76 -20.26
N SER A 349 -18.70 4.71 -19.40
CA SER A 349 -19.63 5.76 -18.92
C SER A 349 -19.80 6.85 -19.98
N ASN A 350 -20.98 7.48 -19.99
CA ASN A 350 -21.20 8.72 -20.76
C ASN A 350 -20.52 9.94 -20.12
N ASN A 351 -20.31 9.91 -18.80
CA ASN A 351 -19.62 10.98 -18.09
C ASN A 351 -18.11 10.80 -18.24
N SER A 352 -17.39 11.89 -18.43
CA SER A 352 -15.94 11.83 -18.34
C SER A 352 -15.50 11.60 -16.90
N HIS A 353 -14.31 11.04 -16.70
CA HIS A 353 -13.75 10.90 -15.36
C HIS A 353 -13.69 12.24 -14.59
N SER A 354 -13.39 13.35 -15.28
CA SER A 354 -13.40 14.68 -14.65
C SER A 354 -14.79 15.07 -14.19
N ASP A 355 -15.82 14.83 -15.01
CA ASP A 355 -17.21 15.14 -14.63
C ASP A 355 -17.60 14.33 -13.41
N TYR A 356 -17.33 13.02 -13.40
CA TYR A 356 -17.56 12.15 -12.24
C TYR A 356 -16.91 12.69 -10.96
N LEU A 357 -15.65 13.13 -11.02
CA LEU A 357 -14.97 13.66 -9.84
C LEU A 357 -15.68 14.90 -9.30
N HIS A 358 -16.09 15.83 -10.17
CA HIS A 358 -16.70 17.10 -9.76
C HIS A 358 -18.19 16.97 -9.40
N SER A 359 -18.93 16.08 -10.07
CA SER A 359 -20.37 15.93 -9.88
C SER A 359 -20.73 14.89 -8.82
N LYS A 360 -19.85 13.91 -8.57
CA LYS A 360 -20.11 12.78 -7.66
C LYS A 360 -19.03 12.60 -6.60
N ALA A 361 -17.77 12.39 -6.98
CA ALA A 361 -16.75 11.97 -6.01
C ALA A 361 -16.42 13.02 -4.94
N TYR A 362 -16.05 14.25 -5.33
CA TYR A 362 -15.78 15.32 -4.38
C TYR A 362 -17.02 15.68 -3.54
N PRO A 363 -18.23 15.82 -4.13
CA PRO A 363 -19.44 16.02 -3.33
C PRO A 363 -19.72 14.91 -2.32
N GLN A 364 -19.57 13.63 -2.70
CA GLN A 364 -19.79 12.51 -1.77
C GLN A 364 -18.78 12.48 -0.62
N ILE A 365 -17.53 12.87 -0.86
CA ILE A 365 -16.55 13.04 0.23
C ILE A 365 -17.02 14.14 1.19
N ALA A 366 -17.53 15.25 0.68
CA ALA A 366 -18.07 16.32 1.51
C ALA A 366 -19.33 15.88 2.28
N GLU A 367 -20.24 15.13 1.64
CA GLU A 367 -21.43 14.55 2.28
C GLU A 367 -21.04 13.64 3.44
N LEU A 368 -20.08 12.73 3.24
CA LEU A 368 -19.60 11.82 4.28
C LEU A 368 -18.98 12.58 5.47
N ILE A 369 -18.16 13.62 5.22
CA ILE A 369 -17.57 14.42 6.30
C ILE A 369 -18.65 15.18 7.08
N ASN A 370 -19.66 15.72 6.40
CA ASN A 370 -20.78 16.42 7.04
C ASN A 370 -21.70 15.48 7.82
N LEU A 371 -21.91 14.26 7.32
CA LEU A 371 -22.73 13.23 7.94
C LEU A 371 -22.09 12.67 9.23
N LEU A 372 -20.75 12.68 9.29
CA LEU A 372 -19.95 11.98 10.30
C LEU A 372 -19.04 12.96 11.07
N PRO A 373 -19.56 13.63 12.13
CA PRO A 373 -18.87 14.75 12.77
C PRO A 373 -17.54 14.37 13.46
N GLU A 374 -17.40 13.12 13.91
CA GLU A 374 -16.16 12.61 14.54
C GLU A 374 -15.40 11.62 13.63
N LEU A 375 -15.56 11.72 12.30
CA LEU A 375 -14.80 10.91 11.36
C LEU A 375 -13.28 11.06 11.60
N ARG A 376 -12.55 9.94 11.66
CA ARG A 376 -11.10 9.93 11.93
C ARG A 376 -10.23 9.54 10.76
N VAL A 377 -10.73 8.72 9.86
CA VAL A 377 -9.94 8.18 8.74
C VAL A 377 -10.78 8.18 7.48
N LEU A 378 -10.20 8.67 6.39
CA LEU A 378 -10.71 8.50 5.04
C LEU A 378 -9.68 7.68 4.25
N TRP A 379 -10.05 6.43 4.00
CA TRP A 379 -9.23 5.43 3.33
C TRP A 379 -9.60 5.37 1.84
N PHE A 380 -8.79 5.99 1.00
CA PHE A 380 -9.01 6.03 -0.44
C PHE A 380 -8.49 4.78 -1.15
N ASP A 381 -9.06 4.48 -2.31
CA ASP A 381 -8.63 3.36 -3.13
C ASP A 381 -8.95 3.51 -4.63
N GLY A 382 -8.23 2.75 -5.45
CA GLY A 382 -8.39 2.76 -6.89
C GLY A 382 -7.74 3.97 -7.56
N ASP A 383 -6.62 4.48 -7.01
CA ASP A 383 -5.82 5.59 -7.52
C ASP A 383 -5.25 5.41 -8.94
N GLY A 384 -5.49 4.26 -9.58
CA GLY A 384 -5.12 4.05 -10.96
C GLY A 384 -5.70 5.15 -11.85
N LEU A 385 -4.84 5.99 -12.44
CA LEU A 385 -5.14 7.00 -13.45
C LEU A 385 -5.68 8.37 -12.98
N ILE A 386 -5.76 8.65 -11.67
CA ILE A 386 -5.94 10.04 -11.20
C ILE A 386 -4.67 10.87 -11.46
N THR A 387 -4.81 12.18 -11.62
CA THR A 387 -3.69 13.13 -11.79
C THR A 387 -3.18 13.64 -10.44
N GLU A 388 -1.97 14.21 -10.42
CA GLU A 388 -1.39 14.79 -9.19
C GLU A 388 -2.29 15.87 -8.59
N GLN A 389 -2.78 16.79 -9.43
CA GLN A 389 -3.74 17.83 -9.01
C GLN A 389 -4.99 17.22 -8.38
N GLN A 390 -5.59 16.20 -9.02
CA GLN A 390 -6.79 15.55 -8.50
C GLN A 390 -6.56 14.85 -7.16
N ALA A 391 -5.41 14.19 -7.00
CA ALA A 391 -4.99 13.58 -5.73
C ALA A 391 -4.82 14.63 -4.63
N PHE A 392 -4.17 15.75 -4.96
CA PHE A 392 -4.02 16.88 -4.05
C PHE A 392 -5.37 17.50 -3.68
N ASP A 393 -6.28 17.66 -4.63
CA ASP A 393 -7.62 18.21 -4.40
C ASP A 393 -8.44 17.34 -3.46
N PHE A 394 -8.35 16.00 -3.55
CA PHE A 394 -8.97 15.10 -2.56
C PHE A 394 -8.39 15.32 -1.17
N TYR A 395 -7.06 15.32 -1.03
CA TYR A 395 -6.41 15.53 0.27
C TYR A 395 -6.78 16.89 0.86
N LYS A 396 -6.74 17.94 0.03
CA LYS A 396 -7.06 19.32 0.42
C LYS A 396 -8.51 19.48 0.82
N LEU A 397 -9.45 18.89 0.07
CA LEU A 397 -10.88 18.89 0.43
C LEU A 397 -11.10 18.31 1.83
N VAL A 398 -10.51 17.14 2.11
CA VAL A 398 -10.61 16.52 3.44
C VAL A 398 -10.02 17.42 4.52
N TYR A 399 -8.84 17.99 4.28
CA TYR A 399 -8.18 18.88 5.23
C TYR A 399 -8.97 20.16 5.52
N ASP A 400 -9.42 20.86 4.47
CA ASP A 400 -10.14 22.12 4.58
C ASP A 400 -11.47 21.95 5.33
N MET A 401 -12.13 20.80 5.15
CA MET A 401 -13.37 20.48 5.86
C MET A 401 -13.12 20.03 7.30
N ASN A 402 -12.15 19.15 7.53
CA ASN A 402 -11.79 18.69 8.87
C ASN A 402 -10.33 18.19 8.95
N PRO A 403 -9.41 18.97 9.52
CA PRO A 403 -8.00 18.60 9.59
C PRO A 403 -7.71 17.45 10.58
N ASN A 404 -8.71 16.96 11.32
CA ASN A 404 -8.57 15.82 12.23
C ASN A 404 -8.75 14.46 11.53
N ILE A 405 -9.12 14.42 10.25
CA ILE A 405 -9.29 13.17 9.48
C ILE A 405 -7.95 12.78 8.87
N LEU A 406 -7.46 11.57 9.10
CA LEU A 406 -6.29 11.03 8.39
C LEU A 406 -6.66 10.53 7.00
N VAL A 407 -5.75 10.71 6.05
CA VAL A 407 -5.88 10.24 4.67
C VAL A 407 -4.78 9.21 4.40
N ASN A 408 -5.10 8.05 3.85
CA ASN A 408 -4.08 7.05 3.52
C ASN A 408 -3.28 7.44 2.25
N ARG A 409 -2.12 6.81 2.06
CA ARG A 409 -1.25 6.96 0.87
C ARG A 409 -1.98 6.79 -0.48
N ARG A 410 -3.00 5.92 -0.51
CA ARG A 410 -3.72 5.59 -1.76
C ARG A 410 -4.63 6.72 -2.26
N VAL A 411 -4.65 7.90 -1.63
CA VAL A 411 -5.16 9.10 -2.30
C VAL A 411 -4.34 9.45 -3.56
N GLY A 412 -3.07 9.02 -3.63
CA GLY A 412 -2.20 9.10 -4.81
C GLY A 412 -1.00 10.05 -4.65
N TYR A 413 0.02 9.88 -5.51
CA TYR A 413 1.19 10.77 -5.63
C TYR A 413 1.98 11.04 -4.34
N GLU A 414 2.07 10.05 -3.44
CA GLU A 414 2.69 10.15 -2.11
C GLU A 414 2.00 11.12 -1.14
N PHE A 415 0.86 11.69 -1.54
CA PHE A 415 -0.03 12.37 -0.62
C PHE A 415 -0.67 11.33 0.31
N GLY A 416 -1.06 11.77 1.50
CA GLY A 416 -1.52 10.89 2.57
C GLY A 416 -0.62 10.96 3.81
N ASP A 417 -1.26 10.81 4.97
CA ASP A 417 -0.67 10.99 6.29
C ASP A 417 0.08 9.75 6.78
N TYR A 418 -0.23 8.57 6.22
CA TYR A 418 0.39 7.30 6.55
C TYR A 418 0.44 6.39 5.32
N LEU A 419 1.32 5.39 5.34
CA LEU A 419 1.48 4.42 4.27
C LEU A 419 0.46 3.29 4.40
N ASP A 420 0.00 2.79 3.26
CA ASP A 420 -0.50 1.42 3.15
C ASP A 420 0.71 0.55 2.78
N ALA A 421 0.98 -0.50 3.55
CA ALA A 421 2.08 -1.43 3.28
C ALA A 421 1.76 -2.40 2.12
N GLY A 422 0.50 -2.45 1.70
CA GLY A 422 -0.04 -3.35 0.70
C GLY A 422 -0.98 -4.39 1.30
N ASP A 423 -1.89 -4.88 0.47
CA ASP A 423 -2.91 -5.88 0.84
C ASP A 423 -2.28 -7.18 1.33
N ASN A 424 -2.53 -7.56 2.59
CA ASN A 424 -1.94 -8.73 3.25
C ASN A 424 -0.40 -8.74 3.26
N VAL A 425 0.25 -7.58 3.14
CA VAL A 425 1.72 -7.45 3.17
C VAL A 425 2.19 -7.10 4.57
N ILE A 426 3.23 -7.79 5.04
CA ILE A 426 3.95 -7.37 6.25
C ILE A 426 5.36 -6.93 5.82
N PRO A 427 5.73 -5.65 6.01
CA PRO A 427 7.09 -5.19 5.77
C PRO A 427 8.13 -6.03 6.53
N SER A 428 9.34 -6.13 5.99
CA SER A 428 10.44 -6.75 6.73
C SER A 428 10.93 -5.81 7.83
N ALA A 429 11.51 -6.36 8.91
CA ALA A 429 12.17 -5.54 9.93
C ALA A 429 13.31 -4.65 9.37
N LYS A 430 13.85 -5.02 8.20
CA LYS A 430 14.92 -4.28 7.51
C LYS A 430 14.41 -3.12 6.65
N ASP A 431 13.10 -3.03 6.42
CA ASP A 431 12.52 -1.99 5.59
C ASP A 431 12.54 -0.65 6.33
N ASN A 432 13.14 0.37 5.73
CA ASN A 432 13.16 1.73 6.28
C ASN A 432 11.97 2.52 5.74
N LEU A 433 10.85 2.51 6.48
CA LEU A 433 9.62 3.19 6.08
C LEU A 433 9.64 4.66 6.52
N SER A 434 9.31 5.56 5.59
CA SER A 434 9.41 7.02 5.78
C SER A 434 8.26 7.64 6.59
N LYS A 435 7.15 6.93 6.74
CA LYS A 435 5.97 7.35 7.53
C LYS A 435 5.45 6.15 8.32
N HIS A 436 4.56 6.43 9.28
CA HIS A 436 3.74 5.39 9.92
C HIS A 436 2.95 4.61 8.86
N TRP A 437 2.62 3.35 9.14
CA TRP A 437 2.01 2.47 8.14
C TRP A 437 0.91 1.58 8.74
N GLU A 438 0.03 1.14 7.85
CA GLU A 438 -1.04 0.20 8.13
C GLU A 438 -1.01 -0.92 7.07
N THR A 439 -1.29 -2.14 7.48
CA THR A 439 -1.58 -3.26 6.59
C THR A 439 -3.05 -3.58 6.68
N ALA A 440 -3.76 -3.52 5.55
CA ALA A 440 -5.05 -4.16 5.42
C ALA A 440 -4.87 -5.67 5.20
N GLY A 441 -5.66 -6.52 5.85
CA GLY A 441 -5.62 -7.97 5.66
C GLY A 441 -6.99 -8.62 5.69
N THR A 442 -7.11 -9.79 5.09
CA THR A 442 -8.37 -10.55 4.98
C THR A 442 -8.44 -11.69 6.00
N THR A 443 -9.63 -12.18 6.35
CA THR A 443 -9.79 -13.41 7.16
C THR A 443 -9.79 -14.69 6.31
N ASN A 444 -9.93 -14.58 4.99
CA ASN A 444 -9.82 -15.66 4.00
C ASN A 444 -9.11 -15.11 2.74
N ASN A 445 -9.45 -15.56 1.53
CA ASN A 445 -8.85 -15.10 0.28
C ASN A 445 -9.64 -13.98 -0.42
N SER A 446 -10.77 -13.53 0.15
CA SER A 446 -11.63 -12.48 -0.41
C SER A 446 -11.82 -11.31 0.58
N TRP A 447 -12.08 -10.11 0.06
CA TRP A 447 -12.49 -8.98 0.90
C TRP A 447 -14.00 -8.98 1.12
N GLY A 448 -14.76 -8.98 0.02
CA GLY A 448 -16.21 -9.18 0.05
C GLY A 448 -16.60 -10.62 0.36
N TYR A 449 -17.85 -10.83 0.75
CA TYR A 449 -18.39 -12.16 1.04
C TYR A 449 -18.36 -13.06 -0.19
N ASN A 450 -17.70 -14.21 -0.07
CA ASN A 450 -17.65 -15.29 -1.05
C ASN A 450 -18.12 -16.58 -0.35
N ASP A 451 -19.22 -17.17 -0.79
CA ASP A 451 -19.78 -18.38 -0.16
C ASP A 451 -18.96 -19.65 -0.47
N HIS A 452 -18.13 -19.62 -1.51
CA HIS A 452 -17.26 -20.72 -1.93
C HIS A 452 -15.85 -20.65 -1.31
N ASP A 453 -15.45 -19.51 -0.74
CA ASP A 453 -14.15 -19.37 -0.08
C ASP A 453 -14.19 -19.76 1.40
N HIS A 454 -13.86 -21.02 1.65
CA HIS A 454 -13.75 -21.58 3.00
C HIS A 454 -12.33 -21.59 3.56
N ASN A 455 -11.37 -20.95 2.89
CA ASN A 455 -9.97 -20.93 3.32
C ASN A 455 -9.72 -19.86 4.41
N TRP A 456 -10.45 -20.01 5.52
CA TRP A 456 -10.35 -19.14 6.69
C TRP A 456 -8.98 -19.26 7.35
N LYS A 457 -8.38 -18.12 7.68
CA LYS A 457 -7.18 -18.05 8.51
C LYS A 457 -7.47 -18.65 9.89
N SER A 458 -6.54 -19.42 10.41
CA SER A 458 -6.62 -19.92 11.78
C SER A 458 -6.41 -18.78 12.78
N THR A 459 -6.85 -18.95 14.03
CA THR A 459 -6.59 -17.97 15.10
C THR A 459 -5.10 -17.72 15.30
N LYS A 460 -4.27 -18.78 15.21
CA LYS A 460 -2.80 -18.66 15.28
C LYS A 460 -2.21 -17.85 14.14
N GLU A 461 -2.67 -18.08 12.91
CA GLU A 461 -2.23 -17.32 11.74
C GLU A 461 -2.58 -15.83 11.90
N MET A 462 -3.81 -15.52 12.31
CA MET A 462 -4.22 -14.12 12.50
C MET A 462 -3.49 -13.45 13.68
N LEU A 463 -3.27 -14.16 14.79
CA LEU A 463 -2.46 -13.65 15.90
C LEU A 463 -1.02 -13.39 15.47
N TYR A 464 -0.42 -14.28 14.67
CA TYR A 464 0.92 -14.07 14.12
C TYR A 464 1.00 -12.80 13.29
N TYR A 465 0.09 -12.60 12.33
CA TYR A 465 0.11 -11.39 11.50
C TYR A 465 -0.04 -10.15 12.38
N PHE A 466 -0.94 -10.21 13.35
CA PHE A 466 -1.19 -9.10 14.25
C PHE A 466 0.03 -8.72 15.10
N ILE A 467 0.69 -9.68 15.75
CA ILE A 467 1.84 -9.38 16.62
C ILE A 467 3.10 -9.04 15.82
N ASP A 468 3.28 -9.61 14.62
CA ASP A 468 4.41 -9.29 13.75
C ASP A 468 4.30 -7.87 13.19
N ILE A 469 3.10 -7.48 12.76
CA ILE A 469 2.80 -6.09 12.37
C ILE A 469 3.01 -5.14 13.55
N THR A 470 2.52 -5.51 14.74
CA THR A 470 2.61 -4.66 15.94
C THR A 470 4.06 -4.49 16.40
N SER A 471 4.88 -5.54 16.39
CA SER A 471 6.29 -5.45 16.79
C SER A 471 7.13 -4.61 15.83
N LYS A 472 6.73 -4.55 14.55
CA LYS A 472 7.29 -3.67 13.50
C LYS A 472 6.69 -2.27 13.51
N GLY A 473 5.77 -1.99 14.43
CA GLY A 473 5.23 -0.65 14.65
C GLY A 473 4.17 -0.24 13.64
N GLY A 474 3.56 -1.16 12.91
CA GLY A 474 2.42 -0.90 12.05
C GLY A 474 1.08 -0.96 12.77
N ASN A 475 0.02 -0.64 12.03
CA ASN A 475 -1.36 -0.97 12.38
C ASN A 475 -1.85 -2.14 11.53
N TYR A 476 -2.70 -3.00 12.10
CA TYR A 476 -3.41 -4.02 11.35
C TYR A 476 -4.88 -3.66 11.18
N LEU A 477 -5.35 -3.61 9.94
CA LEU A 477 -6.74 -3.37 9.57
C LEU A 477 -7.33 -4.67 9.02
N LEU A 478 -7.94 -5.46 9.91
CA LEU A 478 -8.40 -6.81 9.61
C LEU A 478 -9.84 -6.81 9.12
N ASN A 479 -10.05 -7.34 7.91
CA ASN A 479 -11.31 -7.31 7.21
C ASN A 479 -12.30 -8.40 7.64
N VAL A 480 -13.59 -8.02 7.69
CA VAL A 480 -14.73 -8.93 7.60
C VAL A 480 -15.51 -8.66 6.32
N GLY A 481 -16.03 -9.72 5.70
CA GLY A 481 -16.93 -9.64 4.55
C GLY A 481 -18.33 -10.14 4.94
N PRO A 482 -19.26 -9.28 5.38
CA PRO A 482 -20.62 -9.69 5.71
C PRO A 482 -21.40 -10.18 4.49
N ASP A 483 -22.31 -11.12 4.71
CA ASP A 483 -23.25 -11.61 3.68
C ASP A 483 -24.25 -10.52 3.25
N GLY A 484 -25.10 -10.81 2.24
CA GLY A 484 -26.11 -9.86 1.77
C GLY A 484 -27.14 -9.41 2.82
N GLN A 485 -27.22 -10.08 3.97
CA GLN A 485 -28.09 -9.72 5.10
C GLN A 485 -27.33 -8.93 6.18
N GLY A 486 -26.00 -8.79 6.06
CA GLY A 486 -25.13 -8.11 7.03
C GLY A 486 -24.57 -9.05 8.11
N ASN A 487 -24.69 -10.37 7.99
CA ASN A 487 -24.08 -11.27 8.97
C ASN A 487 -22.61 -11.50 8.64
N VAL A 488 -21.74 -11.34 9.65
CA VAL A 488 -20.35 -11.79 9.54
C VAL A 488 -20.32 -13.32 9.54
N PRO A 489 -19.61 -13.97 8.60
CA PRO A 489 -19.50 -15.43 8.55
C PRO A 489 -19.09 -16.02 9.90
N ALA A 490 -19.81 -17.04 10.36
CA ALA A 490 -19.68 -17.58 11.72
C ALA A 490 -18.24 -18.02 12.05
N THR A 491 -17.54 -18.64 11.10
CA THR A 491 -16.12 -19.02 11.27
C THR A 491 -15.23 -17.79 11.47
N SER A 492 -15.38 -16.75 10.66
CA SER A 492 -14.63 -15.50 10.82
C SER A 492 -14.90 -14.86 12.18
N ALA A 493 -16.17 -14.72 12.57
CA ALA A 493 -16.56 -14.16 13.85
C ALA A 493 -16.03 -14.97 15.05
N LEU A 494 -16.05 -16.31 14.98
CA LEU A 494 -15.50 -17.18 16.02
C LEU A 494 -14.00 -16.93 16.20
N ARG A 495 -13.23 -16.96 15.10
CA ARG A 495 -11.78 -16.81 15.14
C ARG A 495 -11.35 -15.42 15.62
N LEU A 496 -12.09 -14.39 15.21
CA LEU A 496 -11.90 -13.02 15.73
C LEU A 496 -12.12 -12.96 17.25
N ARG A 497 -13.18 -13.59 17.78
CA ARG A 497 -13.40 -13.62 19.24
C ARG A 497 -12.30 -14.37 19.98
N GLU A 498 -11.82 -15.49 19.44
CA GLU A 498 -10.67 -16.21 20.02
C GLU A 498 -9.39 -15.34 20.04
N MET A 499 -9.16 -14.52 19.01
CA MET A 499 -8.09 -13.49 19.05
C MET A 499 -8.37 -12.45 20.15
N GLY A 500 -9.61 -11.98 20.25
CA GLY A 500 -10.04 -11.00 21.24
C GLY A 500 -9.76 -11.43 22.69
N GLU A 501 -9.97 -12.71 23.01
CA GLU A 501 -9.64 -13.27 24.32
C GLU A 501 -8.14 -13.15 24.64
N TRP A 502 -7.28 -13.44 23.65
CA TRP A 502 -5.83 -13.26 23.78
C TRP A 502 -5.44 -11.79 23.90
N ILE A 503 -5.99 -10.93 23.05
CA ILE A 503 -5.71 -9.48 23.03
C ILE A 503 -6.11 -8.82 24.34
N LYS A 504 -7.29 -9.16 24.88
CA LYS A 504 -7.78 -8.62 26.16
C LYS A 504 -6.78 -8.87 27.29
N THR A 505 -6.23 -10.07 27.35
CA THR A 505 -5.25 -10.49 28.37
C THR A 505 -3.91 -9.77 28.20
N ASN A 506 -3.48 -9.55 26.96
CA ASN A 506 -2.14 -9.06 26.62
C ASN A 506 -2.11 -7.60 26.12
N SER A 507 -3.19 -6.85 26.33
CA SER A 507 -3.41 -5.52 25.74
C SER A 507 -2.33 -4.48 26.05
N ASP A 508 -1.66 -4.58 27.20
CA ASP A 508 -0.53 -3.72 27.58
C ASP A 508 0.70 -3.88 26.68
N ALA A 509 0.89 -5.04 26.07
CA ALA A 509 1.96 -5.30 25.10
C ALA A 509 1.64 -4.76 23.69
N ILE A 510 0.42 -4.26 23.47
CA ILE A 510 -0.08 -3.91 22.14
C ILE A 510 -0.33 -2.41 22.06
N TYR A 511 -1.28 -1.90 22.85
CA TYR A 511 -1.78 -0.53 22.65
C TYR A 511 -0.85 0.50 23.26
N GLY A 512 -0.54 1.54 22.49
CA GLY A 512 0.37 2.59 22.90
C GLY A 512 1.84 2.18 23.06
N THR A 513 2.22 0.98 22.59
CA THR A 513 3.62 0.54 22.55
C THR A 513 4.30 1.02 21.26
N GLN A 514 5.62 0.86 21.18
CA GLN A 514 6.45 1.09 20.00
C GLN A 514 7.33 -0.13 19.73
N PRO A 515 7.95 -0.26 18.54
CA PRO A 515 8.95 -1.29 18.29
C PRO A 515 10.06 -1.27 19.32
N TRP A 516 10.46 -2.45 19.79
CA TRP A 516 11.71 -2.60 20.53
C TRP A 516 12.90 -2.68 19.56
N GLN A 517 14.13 -2.45 20.06
CA GLN A 517 15.35 -2.49 19.25
C GLN A 517 15.54 -3.83 18.51
N VAL A 518 15.02 -4.92 19.10
CA VAL A 518 14.83 -6.22 18.44
C VAL A 518 13.33 -6.44 18.33
N GLN A 519 12.81 -6.63 17.12
CA GLN A 519 11.37 -6.74 16.87
C GLN A 519 10.84 -8.17 17.05
N SER A 520 11.67 -9.17 16.75
CA SER A 520 11.38 -10.59 16.97
C SER A 520 12.66 -11.42 17.09
N GLU A 521 12.53 -12.61 17.67
CA GLU A 521 13.57 -13.66 17.69
C GLU A 521 12.96 -15.05 17.47
N GLY A 522 13.81 -16.02 17.16
CA GLY A 522 13.41 -17.39 16.86
C GLY A 522 13.63 -17.73 15.39
N GLN A 523 12.57 -18.13 14.71
CA GLN A 523 12.57 -18.41 13.28
C GLN A 523 12.71 -17.14 12.42
N GLU A 524 13.19 -17.31 11.18
CA GLU A 524 13.24 -16.21 10.20
C GLU A 524 11.83 -15.66 9.90
N GLU A 525 11.81 -14.40 9.45
CA GLU A 525 10.59 -13.70 9.06
C GLU A 525 9.92 -14.37 7.85
N ASP A 526 8.61 -14.58 7.91
CA ASP A 526 7.82 -14.88 6.72
C ASP A 526 7.39 -13.58 6.04
N VAL A 527 7.95 -13.31 4.86
CA VAL A 527 7.58 -12.12 4.08
C VAL A 527 6.34 -12.42 3.24
N LEU A 528 5.19 -11.93 3.71
CA LEU A 528 3.94 -11.99 2.94
C LEU A 528 3.92 -10.87 1.91
N LYS A 529 3.71 -11.24 0.64
CA LYS A 529 3.86 -10.34 -0.52
C LYS A 529 2.55 -9.99 -1.22
N GLY A 530 1.40 -10.26 -0.60
CA GLY A 530 0.10 -9.90 -1.19
C GLY A 530 -1.03 -10.89 -0.92
N THR A 531 -2.25 -10.51 -1.26
CA THR A 531 -3.46 -11.35 -1.20
C THR A 531 -3.29 -12.68 -1.96
N SER A 532 -2.79 -12.64 -3.19
CA SER A 532 -2.58 -13.86 -4.00
C SER A 532 -1.48 -14.77 -3.42
N HIS A 533 -0.48 -14.21 -2.72
CA HIS A 533 0.61 -14.99 -2.16
C HIS A 533 0.11 -16.03 -1.15
N ARG A 534 -0.73 -15.61 -0.21
CA ARG A 534 -1.31 -16.52 0.80
C ARG A 534 -2.29 -17.50 0.19
N ALA A 535 -3.06 -17.10 -0.83
CA ALA A 535 -3.96 -18.00 -1.55
C ALA A 535 -3.19 -19.10 -2.32
N GLU A 536 -2.04 -18.77 -2.92
CA GLU A 536 -1.22 -19.70 -3.71
C GLU A 536 -0.32 -20.60 -2.87
N LYS A 537 0.28 -20.05 -1.80
CA LYS A 537 1.29 -20.74 -0.98
C LYS A 537 0.71 -21.35 0.30
N GLY A 538 -0.50 -20.94 0.69
CA GLY A 538 -1.05 -21.24 2.00
C GLY A 538 -0.26 -20.56 3.13
N PHE A 539 -0.54 -20.98 4.36
CA PHE A 539 0.22 -20.59 5.55
C PHE A 539 0.73 -21.84 6.25
N SER A 540 2.05 -21.96 6.41
CA SER A 540 2.70 -23.10 7.06
C SER A 540 3.84 -22.59 7.94
N ARG A 541 3.50 -22.24 9.19
CA ARG A 541 4.46 -21.88 10.22
C ARG A 541 4.19 -22.68 11.48
N THR A 542 5.23 -23.28 12.06
CA THR A 542 5.15 -23.98 13.34
C THR A 542 5.74 -23.07 14.41
N PHE A 543 4.95 -22.67 15.39
CA PHE A 543 5.43 -21.83 16.49
C PHE A 543 6.10 -22.67 17.59
N SER A 544 7.13 -22.13 18.22
CA SER A 544 7.91 -22.78 19.28
C SER A 544 8.14 -21.84 20.47
N GLN A 545 8.63 -22.40 21.58
CA GLN A 545 8.99 -21.62 22.77
C GLN A 545 10.22 -20.71 22.59
N GLN A 546 10.83 -20.72 21.40
CA GLN A 546 11.95 -19.85 21.03
C GLN A 546 11.50 -18.64 20.21
N ASP A 547 10.23 -18.58 19.80
CA ASP A 547 9.69 -17.50 18.99
C ASP A 547 9.06 -16.42 19.87
N PHE A 548 9.62 -15.21 19.79
CA PHE A 548 9.11 -14.03 20.51
C PHE A 548 9.01 -12.81 19.61
N TRP A 549 8.01 -11.99 19.89
CA TRP A 549 7.83 -10.66 19.31
C TRP A 549 7.85 -9.62 20.42
N PHE A 550 8.47 -8.47 20.14
CA PHE A 550 8.74 -7.48 21.16
C PHE A 550 8.14 -6.12 20.84
N THR A 551 7.62 -5.48 21.87
CA THR A 551 7.22 -4.07 21.87
C THR A 551 7.72 -3.41 23.15
N ALA A 552 7.72 -2.09 23.20
CA ALA A 552 8.18 -1.35 24.36
C ALA A 552 7.30 -0.12 24.63
N ARG A 553 7.22 0.26 25.90
CA ARG A 553 6.57 1.50 26.36
C ARG A 553 7.27 1.96 27.63
N ASP A 554 7.71 3.22 27.66
CA ASP A 554 8.49 3.79 28.76
C ASP A 554 9.71 2.90 29.11
N ASN A 555 9.86 2.50 30.37
CA ASN A 555 10.92 1.59 30.83
C ASN A 555 10.49 0.11 30.85
N LYS A 556 9.51 -0.27 30.01
CA LYS A 556 9.00 -1.64 29.91
C LYS A 556 9.22 -2.19 28.52
N VAL A 557 9.67 -3.44 28.45
CA VAL A 557 9.70 -4.25 27.25
C VAL A 557 8.71 -5.39 27.43
N TYR A 558 7.92 -5.65 26.41
CA TYR A 558 6.97 -6.76 26.38
C TYR A 558 7.48 -7.82 25.43
N ALA A 559 7.47 -9.08 25.87
CA ALA A 559 7.79 -10.22 25.02
C ALA A 559 6.55 -11.11 24.86
N MET A 560 6.12 -11.33 23.62
CA MET A 560 4.91 -12.05 23.27
C MET A 560 5.28 -13.38 22.62
N SER A 561 4.68 -14.48 23.09
CA SER A 561 4.81 -15.81 22.51
C SER A 561 3.46 -16.29 21.99
N LEU A 562 3.51 -17.08 20.91
CA LEU A 562 2.35 -17.78 20.35
C LEU A 562 2.40 -19.28 20.63
N VAL A 563 2.95 -19.71 21.75
CA VAL A 563 2.78 -21.07 22.26
C VAL A 563 2.61 -21.06 23.77
N GLN A 564 2.04 -22.12 24.31
CA GLN A 564 2.02 -22.32 25.74
C GLN A 564 3.46 -22.43 26.28
N ALA A 565 3.73 -21.81 27.42
CA ALA A 565 4.99 -21.99 28.13
C ALA A 565 5.03 -23.37 28.82
N GLU A 566 6.19 -24.02 28.76
CA GLU A 566 6.45 -25.30 29.42
C GLU A 566 7.87 -25.33 29.98
N GLY A 567 7.99 -25.59 31.30
CA GLY A 567 9.28 -25.72 31.97
C GLY A 567 10.09 -24.44 31.92
N LYS A 568 11.33 -24.52 31.40
CA LYS A 568 12.22 -23.36 31.29
C LYS A 568 12.16 -22.73 29.90
N VAL A 569 12.02 -21.42 29.87
CA VAL A 569 11.96 -20.60 28.66
C VAL A 569 13.13 -19.64 28.65
N ALA A 570 13.78 -19.45 27.50
CA ALA A 570 14.93 -18.54 27.36
C ALA A 570 14.65 -17.50 26.27
N ILE A 571 14.78 -16.22 26.62
CA ILE A 571 14.59 -15.08 25.72
C ILE A 571 15.94 -14.41 25.45
N LYS A 572 16.48 -14.55 24.23
CA LYS A 572 17.86 -14.16 23.91
C LYS A 572 18.04 -12.65 23.85
N SER A 573 17.04 -11.94 23.34
CA SER A 573 17.05 -10.49 23.11
C SER A 573 16.97 -9.66 24.40
N LEU A 574 16.81 -10.33 25.55
CA LEU A 574 16.76 -9.72 26.89
C LEU A 574 17.91 -10.19 27.80
N ASN A 575 19.03 -10.61 27.22
CA ASN A 575 20.24 -10.97 27.96
C ASN A 575 20.88 -9.78 28.71
N ALA A 576 21.88 -10.06 29.55
CA ALA A 576 22.53 -9.06 30.42
C ALA A 576 23.24 -7.92 29.67
N ASN A 577 23.57 -8.10 28.38
CA ASN A 577 24.16 -7.05 27.56
C ASN A 577 23.11 -6.17 26.87
N ALA A 578 21.85 -6.61 26.83
CA ALA A 578 20.76 -5.91 26.14
C ALA A 578 20.11 -4.82 27.01
N ALA A 579 19.80 -5.15 28.27
CA ALA A 579 19.23 -4.20 29.24
C ALA A 579 19.31 -4.74 30.67
N ASP A 580 19.34 -3.85 31.67
CA ASP A 580 19.26 -4.23 33.08
C ASP A 580 17.81 -4.47 33.51
N ILE A 581 17.49 -5.70 33.94
CA ILE A 581 16.13 -6.08 34.32
C ILE A 581 15.90 -5.88 35.83
N LYS A 582 14.76 -5.25 36.17
CA LYS A 582 14.28 -5.06 37.54
C LYS A 582 13.28 -6.14 37.94
N SER A 583 12.34 -6.49 37.07
CA SER A 583 11.33 -7.50 37.36
C SER A 583 10.65 -8.02 36.10
N VAL A 584 10.14 -9.25 36.16
CA VAL A 584 9.38 -9.89 35.07
C VAL A 584 8.01 -10.32 35.58
N LYS A 585 6.95 -9.92 34.89
CA LYS A 585 5.55 -10.20 35.25
C LYS A 585 4.82 -10.88 34.10
N LEU A 586 3.99 -11.88 34.38
CA LEU A 586 3.07 -12.44 33.39
C LEU A 586 1.85 -11.52 33.20
N LEU A 587 1.54 -11.13 31.96
CA LEU A 587 0.37 -10.31 31.69
C LEU A 587 -0.94 -11.08 31.92
N GLY A 588 -1.99 -10.35 32.30
CA GLY A 588 -3.28 -10.94 32.68
C GLY A 588 -3.34 -11.52 34.10
N THR A 589 -2.23 -11.55 34.83
CA THR A 589 -2.16 -12.05 36.21
C THR A 589 -1.42 -11.08 37.13
N ASN A 590 -1.31 -11.43 38.42
CA ASN A 590 -0.41 -10.76 39.38
C ASN A 590 0.89 -11.55 39.61
N GLU A 591 1.15 -12.58 38.81
CA GLU A 591 2.29 -13.48 38.97
C GLU A 591 3.59 -12.81 38.54
N MET A 592 4.55 -12.76 39.46
CA MET A 592 5.93 -12.38 39.19
C MET A 592 6.72 -13.63 38.87
N LEU A 593 7.36 -13.67 37.69
CA LEU A 593 8.09 -14.86 37.26
C LEU A 593 9.41 -14.98 38.00
N SER A 594 9.83 -16.22 38.28
CA SER A 594 11.22 -16.51 38.66
C SER A 594 12.09 -16.40 37.41
N TRP A 595 13.18 -15.66 37.50
CA TRP A 595 14.05 -15.41 36.36
C TRP A 595 15.53 -15.31 36.74
N GLN A 596 16.38 -15.63 35.78
CA GLN A 596 17.82 -15.40 35.84
C GLN A 596 18.28 -14.77 34.52
N GLN A 597 18.97 -13.64 34.60
CA GLN A 597 19.58 -13.02 33.44
C GLN A 597 21.03 -13.49 33.29
N THR A 598 21.36 -14.07 32.14
CA THR A 598 22.70 -14.54 31.77
C THR A 598 23.30 -13.66 30.67
N ALA A 599 24.53 -13.95 30.25
CA ALA A 599 25.14 -13.23 29.13
C ALA A 599 24.43 -13.55 27.79
N GLU A 600 23.72 -14.67 27.72
CA GLU A 600 23.10 -15.22 26.51
C GLU A 600 21.59 -14.99 26.45
N SER A 601 20.89 -14.95 27.60
CA SER A 601 19.43 -14.84 27.63
C SER A 601 18.85 -14.39 28.97
N LEU A 602 17.56 -14.06 28.96
CA LEU A 602 16.70 -14.06 30.14
C LEU A 602 16.04 -15.44 30.26
N GLU A 603 16.41 -16.20 31.29
CA GLU A 603 15.82 -17.50 31.60
C GLU A 603 14.64 -17.34 32.56
N LEU A 604 13.50 -17.95 32.23
CA LEU A 604 12.23 -17.90 32.97
C LEU A 604 11.80 -19.32 33.35
N ASP A 605 11.20 -19.48 34.52
CA ASP A 605 10.62 -20.76 34.97
C ASP A 605 9.09 -20.73 35.00
N PHE A 606 8.48 -21.57 34.15
CA PHE A 606 7.05 -21.76 34.02
C PHE A 606 6.58 -23.13 34.55
N SER A 607 7.43 -23.89 35.26
CA SER A 607 7.11 -25.27 35.66
C SER A 607 5.81 -25.41 36.48
N GLU A 608 5.44 -24.38 37.25
CA GLU A 608 4.22 -24.32 38.06
C GLU A 608 3.18 -23.30 37.55
N ILE A 609 3.39 -22.75 36.33
CA ILE A 609 2.58 -21.66 35.78
C ILE A 609 2.00 -22.10 34.44
N LYS A 610 0.66 -22.15 34.37
CA LYS A 610 -0.05 -22.49 33.14
C LYS A 610 -0.39 -21.22 32.35
N THR A 611 0.03 -21.18 31.09
CA THR A 611 -0.37 -20.13 30.13
C THR A 611 -1.42 -20.65 29.14
N SER A 612 -1.97 -19.76 28.31
CA SER A 612 -2.96 -20.13 27.28
C SER A 612 -2.31 -20.92 26.14
N GLU A 613 -3.07 -21.82 25.50
CA GLU A 613 -2.68 -22.52 24.27
C GLU A 613 -2.39 -21.55 23.12
N ASN A 614 -3.10 -20.41 23.10
CA ASN A 614 -2.87 -19.36 22.11
C ASN A 614 -1.60 -18.53 22.40
N GLY A 615 -0.95 -18.74 23.54
CA GLY A 615 0.29 -18.09 23.93
C GLY A 615 0.11 -17.12 25.10
N TYR A 616 1.10 -16.26 25.32
CA TYR A 616 1.15 -15.34 26.44
C TYR A 616 2.05 -14.15 26.14
N ALA A 617 1.99 -13.12 26.99
CA ALA A 617 2.95 -12.04 27.00
C ALA A 617 3.46 -11.79 28.42
N ILE A 618 4.72 -11.36 28.52
CA ILE A 618 5.33 -10.92 29.76
C ILE A 618 5.66 -9.43 29.67
N GLU A 619 5.59 -8.75 30.81
CA GLU A 619 6.13 -7.41 31.01
C GLU A 619 7.49 -7.52 31.71
N VAL A 620 8.51 -6.90 31.12
CA VAL A 620 9.86 -6.81 31.65
C VAL A 620 10.15 -5.37 31.99
N LEU A 621 10.20 -5.07 33.28
CA LEU A 621 10.52 -3.74 33.79
C LEU A 621 12.04 -3.56 33.81
N LEU A 622 12.54 -2.54 33.12
CA LEU A 622 13.95 -2.17 33.09
C LEU A 622 14.32 -1.26 34.27
N LYS A 623 15.60 -1.26 34.67
CA LYS A 623 16.12 -0.45 35.79
C LYS A 623 16.21 1.04 35.48
#